data_AF-A0A917P7A1-F1
#
_entry.id   AF-A0A917P7A1-F1
#
_cell.length_a   1.000
_cell.length_b   1.000
_cell.length_c   1.000
_cell.angle_alpha   90.00
_cell.angle_beta   90.00
_cell.angle_gamma   90.00
#
_symmetry.space_group_name_H-M   'P 1'
#
loop_
_entity.id
_entity.type
_entity.pdbx_description
1 polymer ?
#
loop_
_entity_poly.entity_id
_entity_poly.type
_entity_poly.pdbx_seq_one_letter_code
_entity_poly.pdbx_strand_id
1 'polypeptide(L)' 'MKGSTHRRCYCRDPETGKPLGKNCPKLSSRKHGSYSIRQELPPTEDDGVP' A
#
# COMPACT_ATOMS: atom_id res chain seq x y z
N MET A 1 -7.52 5.79 17.07
CA MET A 1 -7.54 5.45 15.63
C MET A 1 -6.10 5.43 15.13
N LYS A 2 -5.57 4.27 14.71
CA LYS A 2 -4.24 4.16 14.11
C LYS A 2 -4.43 3.92 12.60
N GLY A 3 -3.63 4.62 11.80
CA GLY A 3 -3.66 4.50 10.34
C GLY A 3 -2.25 4.47 9.78
N SER A 4 -2.11 3.90 8.59
CA SER A 4 -0.85 3.87 7.87
C SER A 4 -1.05 4.26 6.42
N THR A 5 -0.14 5.08 5.91
CA THR A 5 -0.09 5.46 4.50
C THR A 5 1.07 4.74 3.84
N HIS A 6 0.81 4.04 2.75
CA HIS A 6 1.82 3.32 2.00
C HIS A 6 1.79 3.76 0.54
N ARG A 7 2.96 3.88 -0.09
CA ARG A 7 3.10 4.12 -1.53
C ARG A 7 3.54 2.83 -2.22
N ARG A 8 2.86 2.45 -3.30
CA ARG A 8 3.21 1.31 -4.14
C ARG A 8 3.14 1.68 -5.61
N CYS A 9 3.99 1.07 -6.43
CA CYS A 9 3.87 1.09 -7.88
C CYS A 9 3.60 -0.31 -8.42
N TYR A 10 3.12 -0.39 -9.66
CA TYR A 10 2.81 -1.64 -10.36
C TYR A 10 3.84 -1.97 -11.45
N CYS A 11 5.01 -1.33 -11.42
CA CYS A 11 6.07 -1.63 -12.36
C CYS A 11 6.53 -3.08 -12.21
N ARG A 12 6.79 -3.71 -13.35
CA ARG A 12 7.33 -5.06 -13.43
C ARG A 12 8.74 -5.01 -14.00
N ASP A 13 9.56 -5.92 -13.52
CA ASP A 13 10.84 -6.23 -14.10
C ASP A 13 10.63 -6.75 -15.53
N PRO A 14 11.29 -6.17 -16.55
CA PRO A 14 11.05 -6.54 -17.95
C PRO A 14 11.58 -7.94 -18.30
N GLU A 15 12.55 -8.46 -17.57
CA GLU A 15 13.14 -9.79 -17.82
C GLU A 15 12.34 -10.89 -17.14
N THR A 16 11.94 -10.67 -15.89
CA THR A 16 11.26 -11.69 -15.07
C THR A 16 9.75 -11.53 -14.99
N GLY A 17 9.21 -10.38 -15.40
CA GLY A 17 7.79 -10.03 -15.28
C GLY A 17 7.31 -9.82 -13.83
N LYS A 18 8.19 -9.96 -12.84
CA LYS A 18 7.86 -9.85 -11.42
C LYS A 18 7.67 -8.39 -11.00
N PRO A 19 6.80 -8.09 -10.01
CA PRO A 19 6.68 -6.74 -9.48
C PRO A 19 7.98 -6.24 -8.85
N LEU A 20 8.41 -5.03 -9.22
CA LEU A 20 9.62 -4.41 -8.65
C LEU A 20 9.43 -3.95 -7.19
N GLY A 21 8.19 -3.61 -6.81
CA GLY A 21 7.85 -3.17 -5.46
C GLY A 21 8.75 -2.03 -4.98
N LYS A 22 9.37 -2.20 -3.80
CA LYS A 22 10.25 -1.19 -3.19
C LYS A 22 11.54 -0.94 -3.97
N ASN A 23 11.97 -1.89 -4.80
CA ASN A 23 13.18 -1.78 -5.62
C ASN A 23 12.94 -1.00 -6.92
N CYS A 24 11.71 -0.56 -7.19
CA CYS A 24 11.44 0.22 -8.38
C CYS A 24 12.21 1.55 -8.34
N PRO A 25 13.13 1.83 -9.29
CA PRO A 25 13.96 3.03 -9.26
C PRO A 25 13.14 4.32 -9.40
N LYS A 26 11.98 4.23 -10.08
CA LYS A 26 11.04 5.35 -10.24
C LYS A 26 10.28 5.66 -8.95
N LEU A 27 10.23 4.75 -7.98
CA LEU A 27 9.49 4.94 -6.73
C LEU A 27 10.11 6.01 -5.81
N SER A 28 11.36 6.44 -6.06
CA SER A 28 11.95 7.61 -5.42
C SER A 28 11.24 8.92 -5.82
N SER A 29 10.67 8.98 -7.04
CA SER A 29 9.92 10.13 -7.53
C SER A 29 8.55 10.25 -6.85
N ARG A 30 8.21 11.46 -6.39
CA ARG A 30 6.89 11.75 -5.79
C ARG A 30 5.72 11.61 -6.77
N LYS A 31 5.98 11.73 -8.08
CA LYS A 31 4.98 11.59 -9.15
C LYS A 31 4.74 10.14 -9.56
N HIS A 32 5.45 9.17 -8.95
CA HIS A 32 5.37 7.77 -9.32
C HIS A 32 4.80 6.89 -8.20
N GLY A 33 3.92 5.97 -8.59
CA GLY A 33 3.17 5.12 -7.67
C GLY A 33 1.89 5.79 -7.17
N SER A 34 1.08 4.99 -6.49
CA SER A 34 -0.18 5.41 -5.89
C SER A 34 -0.08 5.27 -4.38
N TYR A 35 -0.74 6.18 -3.67
CA TYR A 35 -0.87 6.11 -2.23
C TYR A 35 -2.09 5.28 -1.85
N SER A 36 -1.96 4.48 -0.80
CA SER A 36 -3.05 3.75 -0.17
C SER A 36 -3.02 4.06 1.32
N ILE A 37 -4.21 4.25 1.89
CA ILE A 37 -4.41 4.49 3.31
C ILE A 37 -5.08 3.25 3.88
N ARG A 38 -4.53 2.73 4.98
CA ARG A 38 -5.20 1.73 5.81
C ARG A 38 -5.55 2.37 7.13
N GLN A 39 -6.84 2.34 7.46
CA GLN A 39 -7.36 2.82 8.73
C GLN A 39 -7.95 1.63 9.48
N GLU A 40 -7.57 1.47 10.73
CA GLU A 40 -8.28 0.57 11.63
C GLU A 40 -9.61 1.20 12.00
N LEU A 41 -10.70 0.48 11.74
CA LEU A 41 -12.03 0.88 12.16
C LEU A 41 -12.18 0.61 13.66
N PRO A 42 -12.91 1.45 14.40
CA PRO A 42 -13.31 1.11 15.77
C PRO A 42 -14.17 -0.17 15.74
N PRO A 43 -14.15 -0.97 16.82
CA PRO A 43 -15.06 -2.11 16.93
C PRO A 43 -16.51 -1.63 16.83
N THR A 44 -17.33 -2.37 16.08
CA THR A 44 -18.78 -2.14 15.96
C THR A 44 -19.55 -3.03 16.93
N GLU A 45 -20.79 -2.67 17.25
CA GLU A 45 -21.65 -3.45 18.15
C GLU A 45 -21.93 -4.87 17.61
N ASP A 46 -21.82 -5.07 16.30
CA ASP A 46 -21.94 -6.36 15.61
C ASP A 46 -20.66 -7.22 15.67
N ASP A 47 -19.52 -6.66 16.11
CA ASP A 47 -18.24 -7.41 16.22
C ASP A 47 -18.18 -8.37 17.42
N GLY A 48 -19.29 -8.56 18.14
CA GLY A 48 -19.47 -9.66 19.09
C GLY A 48 -18.71 -9.54 20.41
N VAL A 49 -18.83 -8.41 21.09
CA VAL A 49 -18.49 -8.29 22.52
C VAL A 49 -19.80 -8.03 23.29
N PRO A 50 -20.15 -8.83 24.32
CA PRO A 50 -21.28 -8.49 25.19
C PRO A 50 -21.05 -7.18 25.95
#